data_AF-A0A6J1JW49-F1
#
_entry.id   AF-A0A6J1JW49-F1
#
_cell.length_a   1.000
_cell.length_b   1.000
_cell.length_c   1.000
_cell.angle_alpha   90.00
_cell.angle_beta   90.00
_cell.angle_gamma   90.00
#
_symmetry.space_group_name_H-M   'P 1'
#
loop_
_entity.id
_entity.type
_entity.pdbx_description
1 polymer ?
#
loop_
_entity_poly.entity_id
_entity_poly.type
_entity_poly.pdbx_seq_one_letter_code
_entity_poly.pdbx_strand_id
1 'polypeptide(L)'
;MGAFKFVSMFFLFTPSLSLILCSFFCRADMNKNCSQQCSKSDSFSGESDFKANLKSLLESLAENGPVHNGFYSTSKGESSTQIFGLVQCRGDISANNCGSCIKNSSVFALSECPESRDVVIWFRWCFLRYSTDNFLGILDQTSVAVLNDTNYDDPSLVSDGQSLMSGLASSVPYQSLMFQIAVLEGGVRGKRYGMAQCTRDISGSDCGLCLNAQLDAFRTTIGSKKDWEVWKNNLELFWSVDDGSDDSLAAESWHRICKFEEFSTWLCFYLVFLDCNSYLYLTCKAN
;
A
#
# COMPACT_ATOMS: atom_id res chain seq x y z
N MET A 1 55.76 17.59 -48.95
CA MET A 1 54.61 18.24 -49.63
C MET A 1 53.65 17.11 -49.99
N GLY A 2 52.42 16.97 -49.50
CA GLY A 2 51.61 17.74 -48.57
C GLY A 2 50.61 16.79 -47.88
N ALA A 3 50.11 17.22 -46.73
CA ALA A 3 49.20 16.48 -45.87
C ALA A 3 47.75 16.52 -46.39
N PHE A 4 47.07 15.38 -46.45
CA PHE A 4 45.60 15.33 -46.56
C PHE A 4 45.02 15.31 -45.15
N LYS A 5 44.32 16.39 -44.79
CA LYS A 5 43.61 16.54 -43.52
C LYS A 5 42.33 15.70 -43.53
N PHE A 6 42.19 14.78 -42.58
CA PHE A 6 40.91 14.21 -42.19
C PHE A 6 40.06 15.33 -41.55
N VAL A 7 38.95 15.70 -42.16
CA VAL A 7 37.92 16.51 -41.51
C VAL A 7 37.09 15.56 -40.64
N SER A 8 37.34 15.57 -39.34
CA SER A 8 36.50 14.88 -38.36
C SER A 8 35.21 15.69 -38.19
N MET A 9 34.11 15.17 -38.73
CA MET A 9 32.77 15.70 -38.50
C MET A 9 32.34 15.28 -37.10
N PHE A 10 32.53 16.18 -36.12
CA PHE A 10 32.00 16.01 -34.77
C PHE A 10 30.46 16.01 -34.85
N PHE A 11 29.83 14.83 -34.85
CA PHE A 11 28.44 14.70 -34.46
C PHE A 11 28.37 14.98 -32.96
N LEU A 12 27.93 16.19 -32.61
CA LEU A 12 27.45 16.50 -31.27
C LEU A 12 26.18 15.68 -31.04
N PHE A 13 26.32 14.44 -30.60
CA PHE A 13 25.22 13.69 -30.01
C PHE A 13 24.80 14.45 -28.75
N THR A 14 23.67 15.14 -28.84
CA THR A 14 23.01 15.74 -27.68
C THR A 14 22.65 14.62 -26.71
N PRO A 15 23.26 14.51 -25.52
CA PRO A 15 22.97 13.44 -24.57
C PRO A 15 21.58 13.60 -23.93
N SER A 16 20.87 14.68 -24.26
CA SER A 16 19.59 15.06 -23.66
C SER A 16 18.39 14.28 -24.16
N LEU A 17 18.46 13.62 -25.32
CA LEU A 17 17.30 12.89 -25.88
C LEU A 17 17.21 11.42 -25.41
N SER A 18 18.32 10.84 -24.93
CA SER A 18 18.37 9.44 -24.49
C SER A 18 17.83 9.20 -23.08
N LEU A 19 17.70 10.26 -22.26
CA LEU A 19 17.16 10.18 -20.89
C LEU A 19 15.62 10.08 -20.86
N ILE A 20 14.93 10.34 -21.98
CA ILE A 20 13.46 10.35 -22.06
C ILE A 20 12.89 8.96 -22.38
N LEU A 21 13.72 8.00 -22.79
CA LEU A 21 13.29 6.64 -23.16
C LEU A 21 13.50 5.59 -22.07
N CYS A 22 14.04 5.95 -20.90
CA CYS A 22 14.12 5.05 -19.74
C CYS A 22 12.96 5.23 -18.75
N SER A 23 12.01 6.12 -19.05
CA SER A 23 10.75 6.28 -18.33
C SER A 23 9.67 5.29 -18.79
N PHE A 24 10.04 4.13 -19.34
CA PHE A 24 9.10 3.01 -19.41
C PHE A 24 8.73 2.64 -17.97
N PHE A 25 7.48 2.94 -17.65
CA PHE A 25 6.92 3.04 -16.32
C PHE A 25 7.10 1.75 -15.50
N CYS A 26 8.15 1.70 -14.67
CA CYS A 26 8.09 0.89 -13.47
C CYS A 26 7.13 1.63 -12.52
N ARG A 27 5.87 1.20 -12.45
CA ARG A 27 4.94 1.68 -11.41
C ARG A 27 5.37 1.04 -10.10
N ALA A 28 6.31 1.69 -9.42
CA ALA A 28 6.64 1.34 -8.04
C ALA A 28 5.35 1.34 -7.21
N ASP A 29 5.28 0.45 -6.21
CA ASP A 29 4.23 0.60 -5.22
C ASP A 29 4.40 1.98 -4.56
N MET A 30 3.36 2.80 -4.61
CA MET A 30 3.44 4.20 -4.22
C MET A 30 2.37 4.48 -3.19
N ASN A 31 2.77 5.25 -2.17
CA ASN A 31 1.84 5.81 -1.24
C ASN A 31 0.91 6.82 -1.94
N LYS A 32 -0.33 6.42 -2.21
CA LYS A 32 -1.36 7.29 -2.79
C LYS A 32 -2.61 7.24 -1.93
N ASN A 33 -3.37 8.33 -1.91
CA ASN A 33 -4.73 8.32 -1.39
C ASN A 33 -5.61 7.45 -2.29
N CYS A 34 -6.36 6.52 -1.69
CA CYS A 34 -7.31 5.64 -2.35
C CYS A 34 -8.75 6.13 -2.16
N SER A 35 -9.11 6.64 -0.98
CA SER A 35 -10.44 7.16 -0.67
C SER A 35 -10.46 7.93 0.65
N GLN A 36 -11.55 8.67 0.88
CA GLN A 36 -11.82 9.34 2.14
C GLN A 36 -13.34 9.40 2.44
N GLN A 37 -13.67 9.44 3.72
CA GLN A 37 -14.99 9.76 4.23
C GLN A 37 -14.86 10.84 5.29
N CYS A 38 -15.70 11.86 5.18
CA CYS A 38 -15.79 12.96 6.14
C CYS A 38 -17.25 13.11 6.58
N SER A 39 -17.47 13.27 7.89
CA SER A 39 -18.79 13.65 8.40
C SER A 39 -19.20 15.04 7.91
N LYS A 40 -20.50 15.33 7.94
CA LYS A 40 -20.95 16.72 7.77
C LYS A 40 -20.44 17.57 8.93
N SER A 41 -20.09 18.82 8.65
CA SER A 41 -19.80 19.79 9.70
C SER A 41 -21.09 20.17 10.44
N ASP A 42 -20.96 20.33 11.75
CA ASP A 42 -22.02 20.80 12.64
C ASP A 42 -21.47 21.86 13.60
N SER A 43 -22.32 22.82 13.96
CA SER A 43 -21.94 23.88 14.90
C SER A 43 -21.76 23.30 16.30
N PHE A 44 -20.57 23.50 16.88
CA PHE A 44 -20.22 22.92 18.18
C PHE A 44 -19.54 23.92 19.09
N SER A 45 -19.96 23.92 20.35
CA SER A 45 -19.28 24.63 21.43
C SER A 45 -18.05 23.81 21.85
N GLY A 46 -16.85 24.30 21.52
CA GLY A 46 -15.58 23.60 21.82
C GLY A 46 -14.67 23.40 20.61
N GLU A 47 -14.94 24.10 19.49
CA GLU A 47 -14.17 23.98 18.25
C GLU A 47 -12.66 24.21 18.42
N SER A 48 -12.25 25.14 19.29
CA SER A 48 -10.83 25.38 19.60
C SER A 48 -10.17 24.18 20.26
N ASP A 49 -10.86 23.59 21.24
CA ASP A 49 -10.34 22.49 22.05
C ASP A 49 -10.33 21.21 21.22
N PHE A 50 -11.38 20.98 20.42
CA PHE A 50 -11.42 19.91 19.44
C PHE A 50 -10.23 19.99 18.47
N LYS A 51 -9.94 21.16 17.89
CA LYS A 51 -8.79 21.34 16.97
C LYS A 51 -7.45 21.08 17.67
N ALA A 52 -7.29 21.51 18.92
CA ALA A 52 -6.08 21.24 19.70
C ALA A 52 -5.93 19.73 20.02
N ASN A 53 -7.01 19.07 20.44
CA ASN A 53 -7.04 17.65 20.74
C ASN A 53 -6.79 16.81 19.48
N LEU A 54 -7.38 17.20 18.34
CA LEU A 54 -7.17 16.52 17.05
C LEU A 54 -5.71 16.61 16.61
N LYS A 55 -5.10 17.79 16.73
CA LYS A 55 -3.66 17.95 16.46
C LYS A 55 -2.82 17.02 17.34
N SER A 56 -3.07 17.02 18.66
CA SER A 56 -2.36 16.15 19.59
C SER A 56 -2.59 14.66 19.30
N LEU A 57 -3.79 14.29 18.84
CA LEU A 57 -4.13 12.93 18.45
C LEU A 57 -3.31 12.50 17.24
N LEU A 58 -3.34 13.28 16.15
CA LEU A 58 -2.63 12.97 14.92
C LEU A 58 -1.10 12.92 15.13
N GLU A 59 -0.54 13.82 15.93
CA GLU A 59 0.88 13.78 16.33
C GLU A 59 1.20 12.48 17.08
N SER A 60 0.38 12.12 18.06
CA SER A 60 0.57 10.87 18.83
C SER A 60 0.48 9.63 17.95
N LEU A 61 -0.46 9.60 16.99
CA LEU A 61 -0.61 8.50 16.03
C LEU A 61 0.63 8.38 15.11
N ALA A 62 1.13 9.51 14.60
CA ALA A 62 2.30 9.55 13.72
C ALA A 62 3.61 9.14 14.41
N GLU A 63 3.77 9.49 15.69
CA GLU A 63 4.94 9.09 16.48
C GLU A 63 4.92 7.61 16.86
N ASN A 64 3.74 7.09 17.24
CA ASN A 64 3.65 5.78 17.85
C ASN A 64 3.32 4.66 16.85
N GLY A 65 2.59 4.94 15.77
CA GLY A 65 2.24 3.94 14.75
C GLY A 65 3.47 3.16 14.25
N PRO A 66 4.52 3.84 13.74
CA PRO A 66 5.70 3.16 13.19
C PRO A 66 6.47 2.29 14.18
N VAL A 67 6.58 2.73 15.44
CA VAL A 67 7.33 2.03 16.48
C VAL A 67 6.52 0.89 17.14
N HIS A 68 5.20 0.87 16.94
CA HIS A 68 4.30 -0.20 17.38
C HIS A 68 3.90 -1.13 16.22
N ASN A 69 4.87 -1.49 15.38
CA ASN A 69 4.68 -2.37 14.22
C ASN A 69 3.59 -1.88 13.26
N GLY A 70 3.42 -0.58 13.10
CA GLY A 70 2.45 0.01 12.19
C GLY A 70 1.01 -0.01 12.69
N PHE A 71 0.72 -0.09 14.00
CA PHE A 71 -0.62 0.16 14.52
C PHE A 71 -0.54 0.88 15.84
N TYR A 72 -1.39 1.89 15.99
CA TYR A 72 -1.55 2.57 17.25
C TYR A 72 -2.94 3.16 17.32
N SER A 73 -3.61 2.99 18.46
CA SER A 73 -4.90 3.58 18.76
C SER A 73 -4.82 4.32 20.08
N THR A 74 -5.44 5.49 20.16
CA THR A 74 -5.47 6.28 21.39
C THR A 74 -6.67 7.22 21.39
N SER A 75 -6.85 7.95 22.48
CA SER A 75 -7.80 9.06 22.54
C SER A 75 -7.15 10.31 23.14
N LYS A 76 -7.62 11.48 22.72
CA LYS A 76 -7.21 12.78 23.27
C LYS A 76 -8.43 13.62 23.63
N GLY A 77 -8.27 14.51 24.60
CA GLY A 77 -9.36 15.33 25.12
C GLY A 77 -10.24 14.59 26.13
N GLU A 78 -11.27 15.29 26.59
CA GLU A 78 -12.21 14.80 27.60
C GLU A 78 -13.64 15.23 27.26
N SER A 79 -14.61 14.49 27.80
CA SER A 79 -16.05 14.77 27.68
C SER A 79 -16.46 15.03 26.22
N SER A 80 -17.07 16.19 25.91
CA SER A 80 -17.55 16.52 24.57
C SER A 80 -16.45 16.77 23.53
N THR A 81 -15.18 16.88 23.96
CA THR A 81 -14.03 17.14 23.07
C THR A 81 -13.10 15.94 22.96
N GLN A 82 -13.50 14.78 23.51
CA GLN A 82 -12.73 13.56 23.40
C GLN A 82 -12.81 13.02 21.96
N ILE A 83 -11.65 12.62 21.43
CA ILE A 83 -11.50 12.11 20.07
C ILE A 83 -10.76 10.78 20.17
N PHE A 84 -11.34 9.73 19.61
CA PHE A 84 -10.73 8.43 19.45
C PHE A 84 -10.08 8.37 18.09
N GLY A 85 -8.91 7.76 17.98
CA GLY A 85 -8.25 7.58 16.70
C GLY A 85 -7.39 6.35 16.66
N LEU A 86 -7.22 5.83 15.45
CA LEU A 86 -6.25 4.79 15.16
C LEU A 86 -5.57 5.02 13.82
N VAL A 87 -4.36 4.48 13.71
CA VAL A 87 -3.65 4.31 12.44
C VAL A 87 -3.26 2.86 12.28
N GLN A 88 -3.25 2.41 11.04
CA GLN A 88 -2.72 1.11 10.69
C GLN A 88 -2.00 1.15 9.36
N CYS A 89 -0.75 0.74 9.34
CA CYS A 89 0.04 0.56 8.14
C CYS A 89 -0.18 -0.82 7.55
N ARG A 90 0.07 -0.95 6.24
CA ARG A 90 0.10 -2.24 5.57
C ARG A 90 1.20 -3.13 6.18
N GLY A 91 0.94 -4.42 6.37
CA GLY A 91 1.79 -5.28 7.19
C GLY A 91 3.19 -5.60 6.61
N ASP A 92 3.49 -5.19 5.38
CA ASP A 92 4.73 -5.47 4.66
C ASP A 92 5.65 -4.26 4.44
N ILE A 93 5.23 -3.04 4.83
CA ILE A 93 6.03 -1.83 4.62
C ILE A 93 7.00 -1.56 5.78
N SER A 94 8.07 -0.83 5.50
CA SER A 94 9.04 -0.41 6.53
C SER A 94 8.43 0.60 7.51
N ALA A 95 8.99 0.67 8.73
CA ALA A 95 8.58 1.68 9.71
C ALA A 95 8.72 3.12 9.17
N ASN A 96 9.72 3.39 8.34
CA ASN A 96 9.90 4.70 7.71
C ASN A 96 8.79 5.03 6.70
N ASN A 97 8.42 4.07 5.86
CA ASN A 97 7.31 4.22 4.90
C ASN A 97 5.98 4.36 5.64
N CYS A 98 5.78 3.58 6.71
CA CYS A 98 4.64 3.69 7.59
C CYS A 98 4.51 5.09 8.22
N GLY A 99 5.60 5.61 8.81
CA GLY A 99 5.61 6.95 9.41
C GLY A 99 5.37 8.06 8.39
N SER A 100 5.92 7.91 7.18
CA SER A 100 5.65 8.84 6.07
C SER A 100 4.19 8.79 5.64
N CYS A 101 3.60 7.59 5.57
CA CYS A 101 2.19 7.43 5.22
C CYS A 101 1.26 8.07 6.24
N ILE A 102 1.48 7.81 7.54
CA ILE A 102 0.64 8.37 8.60
C ILE A 102 0.70 9.90 8.62
N LYS A 103 1.89 10.48 8.41
CA LYS A 103 2.04 11.95 8.31
C LYS A 103 1.27 12.51 7.12
N ASN A 104 1.40 11.88 5.95
CA ASN A 104 0.71 12.31 4.74
C ASN A 104 -0.81 12.20 4.88
N SER A 105 -1.33 11.09 5.43
CA SER A 105 -2.76 10.91 5.67
C SER A 105 -3.30 11.88 6.72
N SER A 106 -2.52 12.22 7.75
CA SER A 106 -2.88 13.24 8.75
C SER A 106 -2.99 14.63 8.13
N VAL A 107 -2.03 15.04 7.29
CA VAL A 107 -2.08 16.31 6.57
C VAL A 107 -3.28 16.34 5.62
N PHE A 108 -3.51 15.25 4.91
CA PHE A 108 -4.64 15.10 3.99
C PHE A 108 -5.99 15.17 4.71
N ALA A 109 -6.13 14.53 5.87
CA ALA A 109 -7.35 14.59 6.67
C ALA A 109 -7.69 16.03 7.07
N LEU A 110 -6.69 16.81 7.50
CA LEU A 110 -6.87 18.21 7.88
C LEU A 110 -7.22 19.13 6.69
N SER A 111 -6.77 18.80 5.47
CA SER A 111 -7.06 19.61 4.28
C SER A 111 -8.39 19.26 3.63
N GLU A 112 -8.70 17.96 3.48
CA GLU A 112 -9.86 17.49 2.72
C GLU A 112 -11.11 17.23 3.56
N CYS A 113 -10.95 17.04 4.88
CA CYS A 113 -12.07 16.89 5.81
C CYS A 113 -12.08 18.02 6.87
N PRO A 114 -12.09 19.30 6.47
CA PRO A 114 -12.10 20.41 7.42
C PRO A 114 -13.34 20.32 8.31
N GLU A 115 -13.15 20.58 9.61
CA GLU A 115 -14.23 20.63 10.61
C GLU A 115 -15.04 19.34 10.78
N SER A 116 -14.61 18.25 10.14
CA SER A 116 -15.25 16.94 10.25
C SER A 116 -14.81 16.24 11.54
N ARG A 117 -15.77 15.61 12.22
CA ARG A 117 -15.55 14.95 13.52
C ARG A 117 -15.51 13.44 13.45
N ASP A 118 -16.01 12.83 12.38
CA ASP A 118 -15.79 11.43 12.03
C ASP A 118 -15.16 11.38 10.64
N VAL A 119 -13.93 10.89 10.58
CA VAL A 119 -13.09 10.91 9.38
C VAL A 119 -12.39 9.57 9.24
N VAL A 120 -12.41 9.08 8.00
CA VAL A 120 -11.73 7.85 7.59
C VAL A 120 -10.95 8.13 6.31
N ILE A 121 -9.65 7.85 6.32
CA ILE A 121 -8.73 8.07 5.20
C ILE A 121 -8.02 6.75 4.86
N TRP A 122 -8.08 6.35 3.60
CA TRP A 122 -7.37 5.18 3.08
C TRP A 122 -6.27 5.62 2.15
N PHE A 123 -5.03 5.39 2.55
CA PHE A 123 -3.88 5.42 1.66
C PHE A 123 -3.46 3.98 1.38
N ARG A 124 -2.83 3.76 0.23
CA ARG A 124 -2.37 2.42 -0.18
C ARG A 124 -1.42 1.75 0.82
N TRP A 125 -0.73 2.54 1.64
CA TRP A 125 0.20 2.07 2.67
C TRP A 125 -0.33 2.19 4.09
N CYS A 126 -1.41 2.93 4.34
CA CYS A 126 -1.95 3.09 5.68
C CYS A 126 -3.40 3.59 5.71
N PHE A 127 -4.06 3.22 6.79
CA PHE A 127 -5.39 3.61 7.19
C PHE A 127 -5.31 4.58 8.37
N LEU A 128 -6.11 5.65 8.34
CA LEU A 128 -6.29 6.58 9.46
C LEU A 128 -7.80 6.77 9.70
N ARG A 129 -8.23 6.58 10.94
CA ARG A 129 -9.60 6.90 11.37
C ARG A 129 -9.57 7.71 12.66
N TYR A 130 -10.40 8.74 12.74
CA TYR A 130 -10.71 9.38 14.00
C TYR A 130 -12.21 9.71 14.09
N SER A 131 -12.75 9.65 15.30
CA SER A 131 -14.13 10.03 15.56
C SER A 131 -14.30 10.53 17.00
N THR A 132 -15.29 11.39 17.23
CA THR A 132 -15.77 11.70 18.59
C THR A 132 -16.56 10.53 19.18
N ASP A 133 -17.13 9.67 18.34
CA ASP A 133 -17.75 8.42 18.78
C ASP A 133 -16.69 7.33 18.92
N ASN A 134 -16.72 6.60 20.04
CA ASN A 134 -15.78 5.51 20.24
C ASN A 134 -16.10 4.35 19.30
N PHE A 135 -15.25 4.14 18.29
CA PHE A 135 -15.34 3.04 17.32
C PHE A 135 -14.34 1.91 17.58
N LEU A 136 -13.41 2.08 18.54
CA LEU A 136 -12.30 1.16 18.73
C LEU A 136 -12.82 -0.23 19.18
N GLY A 137 -12.45 -1.25 18.41
CA GLY A 137 -12.85 -2.64 18.68
C GLY A 137 -14.30 -2.96 18.37
N ILE A 138 -14.99 -2.07 17.65
CA ILE A 138 -16.34 -2.29 17.15
C ILE A 138 -16.27 -2.67 15.67
N LEU A 139 -16.86 -3.81 15.34
CA LEU A 139 -16.96 -4.28 13.96
C LEU A 139 -17.84 -3.36 13.11
N ASP A 140 -17.28 -2.86 12.02
CA ASP A 140 -17.89 -1.98 11.04
C ASP A 140 -17.61 -2.48 9.61
N GLN A 141 -18.63 -3.07 9.00
CA GLN A 141 -18.55 -3.70 7.68
C GLN A 141 -18.87 -2.72 6.52
N THR A 142 -18.95 -1.41 6.81
CA THR A 142 -19.27 -0.39 5.81
C THR A 142 -18.22 -0.41 4.70
N SER A 143 -18.68 -0.63 3.46
CA SER A 143 -17.82 -0.65 2.28
C SER A 143 -17.71 0.74 1.70
N VAL A 144 -16.49 1.18 1.42
CA VAL A 144 -16.22 2.60 1.13
C VAL A 144 -15.66 2.80 -0.28
N ALA A 145 -14.75 1.94 -0.71
CA ALA A 145 -14.24 1.98 -2.07
C ALA A 145 -14.08 0.57 -2.62
N VAL A 146 -14.51 0.41 -3.87
CA VAL A 146 -14.18 -0.74 -4.70
C VAL A 146 -13.55 -0.19 -5.97
N LEU A 147 -12.26 -0.42 -6.14
CA LEU A 147 -11.55 -0.10 -7.35
C LEU A 147 -11.35 -1.39 -8.13
N ASN A 148 -11.56 -1.36 -9.44
CA ASN A 148 -11.29 -2.53 -10.26
C ASN A 148 -10.99 -2.16 -11.71
N ASP A 149 -10.23 -3.03 -12.38
CA ASP A 149 -10.12 -3.01 -13.83
C ASP A 149 -11.40 -3.58 -14.45
N THR A 150 -11.80 -3.04 -15.58
CA THR A 150 -12.83 -3.59 -16.46
C THR A 150 -12.40 -4.86 -17.19
N ASN A 151 -11.10 -5.16 -17.27
CA ASN A 151 -10.58 -6.39 -17.87
C ASN A 151 -10.93 -7.64 -17.06
N TYR A 152 -11.18 -8.74 -17.76
CA TYR A 152 -11.55 -10.03 -17.17
C TYR A 152 -10.42 -11.04 -17.27
N ASP A 153 -10.24 -11.85 -16.23
CA ASP A 153 -9.24 -12.91 -16.20
C ASP A 153 -9.80 -14.23 -16.74
N ASP A 154 -8.93 -15.23 -16.90
CA ASP A 154 -9.35 -16.58 -17.23
C ASP A 154 -10.27 -17.18 -16.16
N PRO A 155 -11.39 -17.83 -16.53
CA PRO A 155 -12.26 -18.47 -15.56
C PRO A 155 -11.56 -19.45 -14.61
N SER A 156 -10.52 -20.18 -15.06
CA SER A 156 -9.78 -21.08 -14.16
C SER A 156 -8.98 -20.31 -13.12
N LEU A 157 -8.32 -19.22 -13.52
CA LEU A 157 -7.54 -18.37 -12.62
C LEU A 157 -8.42 -17.58 -11.66
N VAL A 158 -9.64 -17.22 -12.08
CA VAL A 158 -10.66 -16.63 -11.18
C VAL A 158 -11.05 -17.65 -10.09
N SER A 159 -11.27 -18.92 -10.45
CA SER A 159 -11.61 -19.98 -9.49
C SER A 159 -10.46 -20.27 -8.51
N ASP A 160 -9.23 -20.33 -9.02
CA ASP A 160 -8.03 -20.54 -8.21
C ASP A 160 -7.76 -19.34 -7.30
N GLY A 161 -7.99 -18.12 -7.80
CA GLY A 161 -7.91 -16.88 -7.03
C GLY A 161 -8.93 -16.81 -5.90
N GLN A 162 -10.18 -17.23 -6.14
CA GLN A 162 -11.19 -17.34 -5.07
C GLN A 162 -10.74 -18.31 -3.98
N SER A 163 -10.14 -19.45 -4.36
CA SER A 163 -9.61 -20.42 -3.41
C SER A 163 -8.45 -19.84 -2.60
N LEU A 164 -7.55 -19.08 -3.25
CA LEU A 164 -6.45 -18.38 -2.59
C LEU A 164 -6.96 -17.31 -1.60
N MET A 165 -7.94 -16.49 -2.00
CA MET A 165 -8.52 -15.47 -1.13
C MET A 165 -9.30 -16.08 0.04
N SER A 166 -9.95 -17.24 -0.16
CA SER A 166 -10.57 -18.02 0.93
C SER A 166 -9.53 -18.55 1.92
N GLY A 167 -8.37 -18.99 1.42
CA GLY A 167 -7.21 -19.33 2.24
C GLY A 167 -6.77 -18.16 3.12
N LEU A 168 -6.56 -16.98 2.50
CA LEU A 168 -6.21 -15.75 3.22
C LEU A 168 -7.25 -15.38 4.27
N ALA A 169 -8.55 -15.44 3.94
CA ALA A 169 -9.62 -15.14 4.87
C ALA A 169 -9.62 -16.04 6.11
N SER A 170 -9.18 -17.28 5.95
CA SER A 170 -9.13 -18.27 7.03
C SER A 170 -7.89 -18.11 7.92
N SER A 171 -6.79 -17.57 7.40
CA SER A 171 -5.50 -17.48 8.11
C SER A 171 -5.21 -16.10 8.70
N VAL A 172 -5.62 -15.02 8.03
CA VAL A 172 -5.39 -13.62 8.45
C VAL A 172 -5.87 -13.32 9.87
N PRO A 173 -7.05 -13.78 10.32
CA PRO A 173 -7.53 -13.58 11.69
C PRO A 173 -6.57 -14.01 12.80
N TYR A 174 -5.67 -14.94 12.50
CA TYR A 174 -4.75 -15.56 13.45
C TYR A 174 -3.30 -15.08 13.29
N GLN A 175 -3.04 -14.18 12.33
CA GLN A 175 -1.72 -13.57 12.15
C GLN A 175 -1.53 -12.42 13.16
N SER A 176 -0.29 -12.25 13.65
CA SER A 176 0.05 -11.20 14.62
C SER A 176 -0.21 -9.77 14.10
N LEU A 177 -0.09 -9.56 12.79
CA LEU A 177 -0.37 -8.28 12.13
C LEU A 177 -1.78 -8.20 11.53
N MET A 178 -2.58 -9.27 11.65
CA MET A 178 -3.85 -9.45 10.90
C MET A 178 -3.70 -9.10 9.42
N PHE A 179 -2.59 -9.54 8.82
CA PHE A 179 -2.18 -9.24 7.44
C PHE A 179 -1.52 -10.47 6.82
N GLN A 180 -1.82 -10.73 5.55
CA GLN A 180 -1.11 -11.73 4.76
C GLN A 180 -1.19 -11.44 3.25
N ILE A 181 -0.16 -11.86 2.53
CA ILE A 181 -0.10 -11.89 1.06
C ILE A 181 0.02 -13.36 0.62
N ALA A 182 -0.58 -13.69 -0.52
CA ALA A 182 -0.39 -14.96 -1.21
C ALA A 182 -0.22 -14.73 -2.72
N VAL A 183 0.45 -15.67 -3.38
CA VAL A 183 0.75 -15.61 -4.81
C VAL A 183 0.13 -16.81 -5.51
N LEU A 184 -0.54 -16.55 -6.63
CA LEU A 184 -1.02 -17.56 -7.56
C LEU A 184 -0.16 -17.54 -8.82
N GLU A 185 0.46 -18.67 -9.13
CA GLU A 185 1.26 -18.85 -10.34
C GLU A 185 0.32 -19.16 -11.53
N GLY A 186 0.14 -18.20 -12.44
CA GLY A 186 -0.70 -18.36 -13.64
C GLY A 186 0.06 -18.80 -14.90
N GLY A 187 1.32 -19.22 -14.76
CA GLY A 187 2.16 -19.70 -15.86
C GLY A 187 2.39 -18.62 -16.92
N VAL A 188 2.08 -18.93 -18.19
CA VAL A 188 2.22 -17.98 -19.32
C VAL A 188 1.33 -16.75 -19.21
N ARG A 189 0.32 -16.79 -18.33
CA ARG A 189 -0.59 -15.66 -18.08
C ARG A 189 -0.11 -14.75 -16.96
N GLY A 190 1.07 -15.03 -16.39
CA GLY A 190 1.68 -14.25 -15.32
C GLY A 190 1.25 -14.65 -13.93
N LYS A 191 1.71 -13.89 -12.93
CA LYS A 191 1.37 -14.13 -11.52
C LYS A 191 0.12 -13.35 -11.12
N ARG A 192 -0.51 -13.78 -10.03
CA ARG A 192 -1.47 -12.95 -9.31
C ARG A 192 -1.08 -12.86 -7.85
N TYR A 193 -1.36 -11.71 -7.24
CA TYR A 193 -1.08 -11.44 -5.84
C TYR A 193 -2.40 -11.14 -5.15
N GLY A 194 -2.68 -11.86 -4.08
CA GLY A 194 -3.79 -11.58 -3.17
C GLY A 194 -3.24 -11.05 -1.86
N MET A 195 -3.90 -10.04 -1.29
CA MET A 195 -3.60 -9.51 0.04
C MET A 195 -4.89 -9.32 0.81
N ALA A 196 -4.83 -9.63 2.10
CA ALA A 196 -5.92 -9.38 3.03
C ALA A 196 -5.38 -8.80 4.34
N GLN A 197 -6.06 -7.78 4.85
CA GLN A 197 -5.73 -7.12 6.11
C GLN A 197 -6.99 -6.73 6.88
N CYS A 198 -7.05 -7.05 8.17
CA CYS A 198 -8.04 -6.49 9.09
C CYS A 198 -7.43 -5.39 9.95
N THR A 199 -8.26 -4.48 10.44
CA THR A 199 -7.79 -3.57 11.48
C THR A 199 -7.52 -4.32 12.78
N ARG A 200 -6.47 -3.94 13.51
CA ARG A 200 -6.01 -4.67 14.70
C ARG A 200 -6.76 -4.33 15.99
N ASP A 201 -7.71 -3.41 15.94
CA ASP A 201 -8.56 -3.06 17.06
C ASP A 201 -9.69 -4.09 17.28
N ILE A 202 -10.10 -4.83 16.24
CA ILE A 202 -11.17 -5.83 16.31
C ILE A 202 -10.65 -7.23 16.66
N SER A 203 -11.56 -8.13 17.07
CA SER A 203 -11.19 -9.52 17.39
C SER A 203 -10.87 -10.35 16.13
N GLY A 204 -10.11 -11.44 16.29
CA GLY A 204 -9.88 -12.39 15.20
C GLY A 204 -11.19 -12.97 14.64
N SER A 205 -12.18 -13.25 15.50
CA SER A 205 -13.51 -13.68 15.06
C SER A 205 -14.20 -12.64 14.18
N ASP A 206 -14.17 -11.36 14.58
CA ASP A 206 -14.79 -10.28 13.81
C ASP A 206 -14.06 -10.05 12.48
N CYS A 207 -12.73 -10.17 12.48
CA CYS A 207 -11.93 -10.15 11.26
C CYS A 207 -12.35 -11.28 10.31
N GLY A 208 -12.51 -12.51 10.81
CA GLY A 208 -12.99 -13.65 10.02
C GLY A 208 -14.40 -13.43 9.46
N LEU A 209 -15.30 -12.84 10.25
CA LEU A 209 -16.65 -12.46 9.78
C LEU A 209 -16.58 -11.43 8.65
N CYS A 210 -15.75 -10.39 8.79
CA CYS A 210 -15.51 -9.37 7.76
C CYS A 210 -15.01 -9.97 6.44
N LEU A 211 -13.98 -10.81 6.53
CA LEU A 211 -13.35 -11.46 5.38
C LEU A 211 -14.32 -12.38 4.65
N ASN A 212 -15.05 -13.23 5.39
CA ASN A 212 -16.02 -14.15 4.81
C ASN A 212 -17.22 -13.43 4.18
N ALA A 213 -17.76 -12.40 4.85
CA ALA A 213 -18.85 -11.61 4.28
C ALA A 213 -18.43 -10.90 2.99
N GLN A 214 -17.19 -10.41 2.92
CA GLN A 214 -16.65 -9.85 1.69
C GLN A 214 -16.41 -10.93 0.62
N LEU A 215 -16.02 -12.15 1.03
CA LEU A 215 -15.86 -13.26 0.10
C LEU A 215 -17.17 -13.63 -0.59
N ASP A 216 -18.27 -13.68 0.18
CA ASP A 216 -19.61 -13.96 -0.34
C ASP A 216 -20.09 -12.88 -1.33
N ALA A 217 -19.68 -11.63 -1.11
CA ALA A 217 -20.00 -10.51 -2.00
C ALA A 217 -19.16 -10.48 -3.30
N PHE A 218 -18.04 -11.23 -3.40
CA PHE A 218 -17.17 -11.15 -4.59
C PHE A 218 -17.91 -11.36 -5.89
N ARG A 219 -18.81 -12.35 -5.95
CA ARG A 219 -19.49 -12.72 -7.19
C ARG A 219 -20.32 -11.58 -7.76
N THR A 220 -20.89 -10.74 -6.90
CA THR A 220 -21.75 -9.62 -7.33
C THR A 220 -20.96 -8.33 -7.50
N THR A 221 -19.91 -8.11 -6.70
CA THR A 221 -19.16 -6.85 -6.70
C THR A 221 -17.99 -6.83 -7.68
N ILE A 222 -17.29 -7.96 -7.86
CA ILE A 222 -16.06 -8.06 -8.64
C ILE A 222 -16.22 -9.00 -9.84
N GLY A 223 -16.89 -10.14 -9.64
CA GLY A 223 -17.07 -11.14 -10.70
C GLY A 223 -15.74 -11.75 -11.16
N SER A 224 -15.43 -11.60 -12.45
CA SER A 224 -14.22 -12.17 -13.09
C SER A 224 -13.15 -11.12 -13.43
N LYS A 225 -13.16 -9.97 -12.76
CA LYS A 225 -12.21 -8.87 -13.03
C LYS A 225 -10.78 -9.23 -12.62
N LYS A 226 -9.80 -8.78 -13.41
CA LYS A 226 -8.37 -9.08 -13.23
C LYS A 226 -7.76 -8.40 -12.01
N ASP A 227 -8.02 -7.10 -11.83
CA ASP A 227 -7.43 -6.31 -10.74
C ASP A 227 -8.54 -5.67 -9.92
N TRP A 228 -8.42 -5.71 -8.61
CA TRP A 228 -9.36 -5.04 -7.72
C TRP A 228 -8.80 -4.76 -6.33
N GLU A 229 -9.31 -3.70 -5.73
CA GLU A 229 -9.05 -3.32 -4.35
C GLU A 229 -10.40 -3.04 -3.67
N VAL A 230 -10.59 -3.58 -2.46
CA VAL A 230 -11.77 -3.34 -1.63
C VAL A 230 -11.32 -2.75 -0.31
N TRP A 231 -11.82 -1.56 0.00
CA TRP A 231 -11.52 -0.81 1.21
C TRP A 231 -12.81 -0.66 2.03
N LYS A 232 -12.77 -1.17 3.27
CA LYS A 232 -13.80 -1.03 4.30
C LYS A 232 -13.18 -0.43 5.56
N ASN A 233 -14.03 -0.06 6.52
CA ASN A 233 -13.59 0.53 7.78
C ASN A 233 -12.69 -0.41 8.62
N ASN A 234 -12.95 -1.72 8.61
CA ASN A 234 -12.10 -2.71 9.32
C ASN A 234 -11.44 -3.76 8.41
N LEU A 235 -11.51 -3.62 7.08
CA LEU A 235 -11.03 -4.64 6.14
C LEU A 235 -10.46 -3.99 4.87
N GLU A 236 -9.29 -4.47 4.46
CA GLU A 236 -8.67 -4.17 3.18
C GLU A 236 -8.41 -5.49 2.46
N LEU A 237 -8.90 -5.60 1.22
CA LEU A 237 -8.60 -6.72 0.33
C LEU A 237 -8.04 -6.19 -0.98
N PHE A 238 -7.09 -6.91 -1.51
CA PHE A 238 -6.41 -6.51 -2.72
C PHE A 238 -6.10 -7.73 -3.58
N TRP A 239 -6.27 -7.56 -4.88
CA TRP A 239 -5.94 -8.57 -5.87
C TRP A 239 -5.41 -7.92 -7.13
N SER A 240 -4.33 -8.49 -7.64
CA SER A 240 -3.68 -7.96 -8.81
C SER A 240 -3.08 -9.03 -9.70
N VAL A 241 -2.93 -8.68 -10.96
CA VAL A 241 -2.25 -9.45 -11.99
C VAL A 241 -0.91 -8.80 -12.34
N ASP A 242 0.08 -9.65 -12.51
CA ASP A 242 1.38 -9.32 -13.10
C ASP A 242 1.56 -10.25 -14.31
N ASP A 243 0.99 -9.82 -15.44
CA ASP A 243 1.05 -10.55 -16.72
C ASP A 243 2.17 -10.05 -17.64
N GLY A 244 3.14 -9.33 -17.08
CA GLY A 244 4.23 -8.70 -17.83
C GLY A 244 3.78 -7.56 -18.76
N SER A 245 2.50 -7.15 -18.67
CA SER A 245 1.98 -5.96 -19.36
C SER A 245 1.80 -4.75 -18.44
N ASP A 246 1.77 -4.96 -17.12
CA ASP A 246 1.69 -3.93 -16.08
C ASP A 246 2.45 -4.36 -14.81
N ASP A 247 3.71 -3.89 -14.66
CA ASP A 247 4.62 -4.20 -13.54
C ASP A 247 4.25 -3.44 -12.24
N SER A 248 2.99 -3.52 -11.81
CA SER A 248 2.48 -2.60 -10.79
C SER A 248 2.77 -3.02 -9.34
N LEU A 249 3.21 -4.27 -9.09
CA LEU A 249 3.40 -4.81 -7.71
C LEU A 249 4.64 -5.68 -7.49
N ALA A 250 5.37 -6.04 -8.54
CA ALA A 250 6.63 -6.79 -8.40
C ALA A 250 7.74 -5.98 -7.70
N ALA A 251 7.57 -4.67 -7.53
CA ALA A 251 8.61 -3.76 -7.07
C ALA A 251 8.99 -3.89 -5.58
N GLU A 252 8.13 -4.41 -4.70
CA GLU A 252 8.42 -4.43 -3.24
C GLU A 252 8.81 -5.79 -2.65
N SER A 253 8.77 -6.89 -3.42
CA SER A 253 9.26 -8.19 -2.93
C SER A 253 10.81 -8.28 -2.86
N TRP A 254 11.54 -7.32 -3.43
CA TRP A 254 13.01 -7.37 -3.51
C TRP A 254 13.74 -6.88 -2.24
N HIS A 255 13.07 -6.20 -1.31
CA HIS A 255 13.71 -5.73 -0.07
C HIS A 255 13.93 -6.84 0.98
N ARG A 256 13.35 -8.05 0.81
CA ARG A 256 13.59 -9.18 1.73
C ARG A 256 14.79 -10.07 1.37
N ILE A 257 15.44 -9.85 0.21
CA ILE A 257 16.59 -10.68 -0.23
C ILE A 257 17.96 -10.04 0.11
N CYS A 258 18.01 -8.77 0.49
CA CYS A 258 19.25 -8.14 0.98
C CYS A 258 19.37 -8.26 2.51
N LYS A 259 19.47 -9.50 3.03
CA LYS A 259 19.93 -9.75 4.40
C LYS A 259 21.35 -10.30 4.35
N PHE A 260 22.30 -9.41 4.67
CA PHE A 260 23.60 -9.68 5.31
C PHE A 260 24.24 -11.06 5.06
N GLU A 261 25.19 -11.11 4.12
CA GLU A 261 26.43 -11.84 4.35
C GLU A 261 27.60 -10.86 4.23
N GLU A 262 28.50 -10.95 5.21
CA GLU A 262 29.62 -10.07 5.47
C GLU A 262 30.56 -9.95 4.26
N PHE A 263 30.72 -8.75 3.70
CA PHE A 263 32.02 -8.39 3.12
C PHE A 263 32.38 -6.94 3.45
N SER A 264 33.64 -6.83 3.84
CA SER A 264 34.32 -5.71 4.47
C SER A 264 34.16 -4.37 3.76
N THR A 265 34.05 -3.34 4.60
CA THR A 265 34.45 -1.95 4.40
C THR A 265 35.46 -1.70 3.28
N TRP A 266 35.30 -0.56 2.59
CA TRP A 266 36.13 0.05 1.54
C TRP A 266 35.55 -0.02 0.12
N LEU A 267 34.50 0.78 -0.15
CA LEU A 267 34.25 1.54 -1.40
C LEU A 267 32.84 2.15 -1.39
N CYS A 268 32.57 3.06 -0.45
CA CYS A 268 31.39 3.94 -0.52
C CYS A 268 31.84 5.30 -1.04
N PHE A 269 31.87 5.51 -2.36
CA PHE A 269 31.73 6.84 -2.94
C PHE A 269 31.09 6.72 -4.32
N TYR A 270 29.89 7.30 -4.43
CA TYR A 270 29.26 7.82 -5.65
C TYR A 270 29.31 6.93 -6.90
N LEU A 271 28.21 6.27 -7.22
CA LEU A 271 27.63 6.27 -8.58
C LEU A 271 26.15 5.90 -8.50
N VAL A 272 25.34 6.94 -8.66
CA VAL A 272 23.93 6.92 -9.06
C VAL A 272 23.91 6.51 -10.53
N PHE A 273 23.13 5.47 -10.86
CA PHE A 273 22.81 4.96 -12.22
C PHE A 273 23.99 4.51 -13.09
N LEU A 274 23.96 3.23 -13.49
CA LEU A 274 24.62 2.49 -14.59
C LEU A 274 24.60 1.01 -14.13
N ASP A 275 24.14 -0.03 -14.81
CA ASP A 275 23.52 -0.28 -16.10
C ASP A 275 22.99 -1.72 -15.97
N CYS A 276 21.77 -2.00 -16.41
CA CYS A 276 21.30 -3.39 -16.53
C CYS A 276 20.71 -3.59 -17.93
N ASN A 277 21.57 -3.55 -18.95
CA ASN A 277 21.31 -4.31 -20.17
C ASN A 277 22.60 -4.65 -20.92
N SER A 278 23.20 -5.77 -20.55
CA SER A 278 23.99 -6.57 -21.48
C SER A 278 23.54 -8.01 -21.29
N TYR A 279 22.81 -8.52 -22.28
CA TYR A 279 22.57 -9.95 -22.41
C TYR A 279 23.93 -10.65 -22.54
N LEU A 280 24.36 -11.35 -21.50
CA LEU A 280 25.38 -12.39 -21.61
C LEU A 280 24.78 -13.70 -21.11
N TYR A 281 24.53 -14.63 -22.03
CA TYR A 281 24.39 -16.04 -21.70
C TYR A 281 25.71 -16.51 -21.09
N LEU A 282 25.72 -16.88 -19.81
CA LEU A 282 26.81 -17.64 -19.20
C LEU A 282 26.25 -18.97 -18.69
N THR A 283 26.51 -20.01 -19.47
CA THR A 283 26.41 -21.39 -18.99
C THR A 283 27.62 -21.66 -18.10
N CYS A 284 27.40 -21.93 -16.81
CA CYS A 284 28.46 -22.46 -15.96
C CYS A 284 28.51 -23.99 -16.12
N LYS A 285 29.52 -24.46 -16.84
CA LYS A 285 29.92 -25.87 -16.86
C LYS A 285 30.77 -26.11 -15.60
N ALA A 286 30.32 -27.02 -14.72
CA ALA A 286 31.14 -27.52 -13.62
C ALA A 286 32.26 -28.41 -14.17
N ASN A 287 33.43 -28.38 -13.52
CA ASN A 287 34.48 -29.39 -13.71
C ASN A 287 33.95 -30.80 -13.46
#